data_AF-A0A370V8I2-F1
#
_entry.id   AF-A0A370V8I2-F1
#
_cell.length_a   1.000
_cell.length_b   1.000
_cell.length_c   1.000
_cell.angle_alpha   90.00
_cell.angle_beta   90.00
_cell.angle_gamma   90.00
#
_symmetry.space_group_name_H-M   'P 1'
#
loop_
_entity.id
_entity.type
_entity.pdbx_description
1 polymer ?
#
loop_
_entity_poly.entity_id
_entity_poly.type
_entity_poly.pdbx_seq_one_letter_code
_entity_poly.pdbx_strand_id
1 'polypeptide(L)'
;MKKISSFLLFLLLAIGFANSGFAKPNLKVQFNTQRLYYGIDDTGRTQLELHVNILTPNGLFRGSVKKPLARGTPYHMDTWILAGGPGPLPPNPTVTVTDYDNTNVDNALCGPMPDGWNCAWYELKVDTQTDSYGCPWLANIWATSTGAHGIYDGPVSYGSICPTVPVASFDISWSKDRVQNDMLLKIASTGGVVHTNLPTYLMESGKLCDGSLNDTRGSYCRYVSQMTQLTSQGCTNVEGGNSNVTAVVADSSPYDQTLSNIAVEVNTAGTGQFTTECYFQYLMEEL
;
A
#
# COMPACT_ATOMS: atom_id res chain seq x y z
N MET A 1 54.17 -35.86 20.26
CA MET A 1 54.11 -34.91 19.13
C MET A 1 52.64 -34.75 18.76
N LYS A 2 52.09 -33.57 19.04
CA LYS A 2 50.65 -33.32 19.24
C LYS A 2 49.94 -33.04 17.91
N LYS A 3 48.80 -33.72 17.75
CA LYS A 3 47.78 -33.49 16.72
C LYS A 3 47.14 -32.11 16.94
N ILE A 4 47.55 -31.10 16.19
CA ILE A 4 46.86 -29.80 16.08
C ILE A 4 46.95 -29.38 14.60
N SER A 5 46.16 -30.01 13.73
CA SER A 5 46.07 -29.60 12.32
C SER A 5 44.78 -30.12 11.67
N SER A 6 43.64 -29.82 12.27
CA SER A 6 42.34 -30.03 11.62
C SER A 6 41.26 -29.09 12.13
N PHE A 7 41.39 -28.55 13.34
CA PHE A 7 40.41 -27.62 13.90
C PHE A 7 40.56 -26.18 13.37
N LEU A 8 41.78 -25.77 13.00
CA LEU A 8 42.05 -24.45 12.41
C LEU A 8 41.59 -24.32 10.96
N LEU A 9 41.48 -25.43 10.22
CA LEU A 9 41.01 -25.41 8.83
C LEU A 9 39.48 -25.28 8.73
N PHE A 10 38.74 -25.77 9.74
CA PHE A 10 37.28 -25.60 9.81
C PHE A 10 36.86 -24.21 10.30
N LEU A 11 37.71 -23.51 11.08
CA LEU A 11 37.41 -22.13 11.49
C LEU A 11 37.56 -21.12 10.33
N LEU A 12 38.43 -21.38 9.35
CA LEU A 12 38.63 -20.50 8.20
C LEU A 12 37.58 -20.67 7.09
N LEU A 13 36.88 -21.81 7.04
CA LEU A 13 35.75 -22.04 6.14
C LEU A 13 34.40 -21.55 6.71
N ALA A 14 34.33 -21.28 8.01
CA ALA A 14 33.14 -20.72 8.66
C ALA A 14 33.03 -19.18 8.57
N ILE A 15 34.06 -18.50 8.07
CA ILE A 15 34.09 -17.03 7.90
C ILE A 15 33.65 -16.62 6.48
N GLY A 16 33.45 -17.59 5.56
CA GLY A 16 33.10 -17.36 4.16
C GLY A 16 31.60 -17.19 3.83
N PHE A 17 30.70 -17.32 4.81
CA PHE A 17 29.25 -17.16 4.62
C PHE A 17 28.59 -16.20 5.64
N ALA A 18 29.37 -15.26 6.18
CA ALA A 18 28.86 -14.14 6.96
C ALA A 18 29.00 -12.83 6.16
N ASN A 19 28.44 -12.78 4.96
CA ASN A 19 28.22 -11.55 4.21
C ASN A 19 26.73 -11.36 4.01
N SER A 20 26.03 -10.91 5.05
CA SER A 20 24.75 -10.24 4.91
C SER A 20 24.58 -9.25 6.05
N GLY A 21 24.59 -7.96 5.71
CA GLY A 21 24.42 -6.87 6.66
C GLY A 21 25.66 -6.00 6.83
N PHE A 22 26.31 -5.59 5.74
CA PHE A 22 27.05 -4.32 5.78
C PHE A 22 26.06 -3.26 6.28
N ALA A 23 26.28 -2.74 7.49
CA ALA A 23 25.77 -1.45 7.87
C ALA A 23 26.33 -0.45 6.84
N LYS A 24 25.54 -0.18 5.79
CA LYS A 24 25.85 0.84 4.81
C LYS A 24 25.97 2.17 5.57
N PRO A 25 26.95 3.04 5.24
CA PRO A 25 27.02 4.36 5.84
C PRO A 25 25.68 5.08 5.65
N ASN A 26 25.26 5.81 6.69
CA ASN A 26 24.08 6.66 6.79
C ASN A 26 23.87 7.52 5.52
N LEU A 27 23.23 6.94 4.51
CA LEU A 27 22.76 7.68 3.34
C LEU A 27 21.34 8.11 3.70
N LYS A 28 21.14 9.43 3.76
CA LYS A 28 19.79 9.99 3.85
C LYS A 28 18.93 9.36 2.75
N VAL A 29 17.78 8.83 3.13
CA VAL A 29 16.89 8.19 2.16
C VAL A 29 16.24 9.25 1.28
N GLN A 30 16.41 9.07 -0.02
CA GLN A 30 15.85 9.94 -1.03
C GLN A 30 15.22 9.12 -2.15
N PHE A 31 13.97 9.42 -2.46
CA PHE A 31 13.30 8.95 -3.67
C PHE A 31 13.52 10.03 -4.73
N ASN A 32 14.48 9.83 -5.62
CA ASN A 32 15.05 10.91 -6.43
C ASN A 32 14.18 11.34 -7.63
N THR A 33 13.38 10.44 -8.19
CA THR A 33 12.51 10.75 -9.33
C THR A 33 11.32 9.80 -9.33
N GLN A 34 10.19 10.28 -8.83
CA GLN A 34 8.90 9.62 -8.97
C GLN A 34 7.99 10.49 -9.83
N ARG A 35 7.48 9.94 -10.93
CA ARG A 35 6.52 10.64 -11.78
C ARG A 35 5.11 10.42 -11.25
N LEU A 36 4.49 11.50 -10.81
CA LEU A 36 3.12 11.58 -10.36
C LEU A 36 2.25 12.16 -11.46
N TYR A 37 1.16 11.49 -11.81
CA TYR A 37 0.13 12.02 -12.70
C TYR A 37 -1.02 12.63 -11.89
N TYR A 38 -1.59 13.73 -12.37
CA TYR A 38 -2.68 14.45 -11.71
C TYR A 38 -3.56 15.18 -12.74
N GLY A 39 -4.72 15.67 -12.29
CA GLY A 39 -5.69 16.35 -13.15
C GLY A 39 -5.59 17.88 -13.06
N ILE A 40 -5.74 18.56 -14.19
CA ILE A 40 -5.92 20.00 -14.29
C ILE A 40 -7.30 20.26 -14.89
N ASP A 41 -8.10 21.02 -14.17
CA ASP A 41 -9.43 21.44 -14.61
C ASP A 41 -9.30 22.40 -15.80
N ASP A 42 -10.05 22.15 -16.88
CA ASP A 42 -9.97 22.93 -18.12
C ASP A 42 -10.41 24.40 -17.97
N THR A 43 -11.03 24.76 -16.86
CA THR A 43 -11.33 26.16 -16.48
C THR A 43 -10.09 26.92 -16.00
N GLY A 44 -8.95 26.23 -15.82
CA GLY A 44 -7.67 26.80 -15.41
C GLY A 44 -7.55 27.07 -13.91
N ARG A 45 -8.49 26.57 -13.09
CA ARG A 45 -8.44 26.67 -11.63
C ARG A 45 -8.46 25.29 -10.99
N THR A 46 -7.31 24.86 -10.50
CA THR A 46 -7.19 23.59 -9.78
C THR A 46 -6.42 23.77 -8.48
N GLN A 47 -6.98 23.24 -7.40
CA GLN A 47 -6.27 23.06 -6.15
C GLN A 47 -5.73 21.63 -6.08
N LEU A 48 -4.46 21.49 -5.72
CA LEU A 48 -3.83 20.20 -5.56
C LEU A 48 -3.52 19.96 -4.08
N GLU A 49 -3.89 18.79 -3.60
CA GLU A 49 -3.39 18.22 -2.35
C GLU A 49 -2.53 17.00 -2.70
N LEU A 50 -1.24 17.10 -2.42
CA LEU A 50 -0.31 15.99 -2.59
C LEU A 50 -0.37 15.11 -1.34
N HIS A 51 -0.54 13.81 -1.52
CA HIS A 51 -0.49 12.83 -0.45
C HIS A 51 0.74 11.95 -0.59
N VAL A 52 1.42 11.70 0.53
CA VAL A 52 2.64 10.88 0.58
C VAL A 52 2.53 9.87 1.70
N ASN A 53 2.63 8.59 1.35
CA ASN A 53 2.84 7.51 2.29
C ASN A 53 4.29 7.02 2.17
N ILE A 54 4.98 6.85 3.30
CA ILE A 54 6.32 6.26 3.34
C ILE A 54 6.31 5.06 4.28
N LEU A 55 6.46 3.87 3.71
CA LEU A 55 6.66 2.63 4.44
C LEU A 55 8.16 2.44 4.67
N THR A 56 8.53 2.12 5.92
CA THR A 56 9.91 1.89 6.35
C THR A 56 10.03 0.53 7.05
N PRO A 57 11.17 0.15 7.65
CA PRO A 57 11.19 -0.99 8.59
C PRO A 57 10.38 -0.70 9.87
N ASN A 58 10.26 0.56 10.28
CA ASN A 58 9.79 0.92 11.62
C ASN A 58 8.40 1.54 11.68
N GLY A 59 7.87 2.06 10.57
CA GLY A 59 6.52 2.55 10.49
C GLY A 59 6.06 2.84 9.06
N LEU A 60 4.74 2.92 8.91
CA LEU A 60 4.04 3.54 7.79
C LEU A 60 3.70 4.96 8.22
N PHE A 61 4.25 5.93 7.50
CA PHE A 61 4.04 7.34 7.77
C PHE A 61 3.19 7.95 6.66
N ARG A 62 2.32 8.89 7.01
CA ARG A 62 1.43 9.56 6.05
C ARG A 62 1.51 11.07 6.23
N GLY A 63 1.50 11.78 5.12
CA GLY A 63 1.43 13.23 5.12
C GLY A 63 0.79 13.79 3.87
N SER A 64 0.47 15.07 3.93
CA SER A 64 -0.04 15.82 2.79
C SER A 64 0.49 17.24 2.74
N VAL A 65 0.52 17.81 1.53
CA VAL A 65 0.81 19.22 1.26
C VAL A 65 -0.30 19.79 0.39
N LYS A 66 -0.95 20.86 0.87
CA LYS A 66 -2.03 21.53 0.14
C LYS A 66 -1.62 22.95 -0.24
N LYS A 67 -0.68 23.06 -1.18
CA LYS A 67 -0.09 24.34 -1.61
C LYS A 67 0.31 24.27 -3.09
N PRO A 68 0.37 25.41 -3.80
CA PRO A 68 1.00 25.46 -5.11
C PRO A 68 2.48 25.06 -5.02
N LEU A 69 2.84 23.98 -5.71
CA LEU A 69 4.21 23.47 -5.74
C LEU A 69 4.99 24.12 -6.89
N ALA A 70 6.06 24.83 -6.56
CA ALA A 70 6.98 25.42 -7.54
C ALA A 70 8.19 24.51 -7.76
N ARG A 71 8.62 24.39 -9.02
CA ARG A 71 9.82 23.62 -9.38
C ARG A 71 11.06 24.13 -8.63
N GLY A 72 11.80 23.20 -8.01
CA GLY A 72 13.03 23.47 -7.28
C GLY A 72 12.86 23.99 -5.84
N THR A 73 11.62 24.26 -5.40
CA THR A 73 11.34 24.68 -4.03
C THR A 73 11.04 23.46 -3.15
N PRO A 74 11.73 23.28 -2.01
CA PRO A 74 11.40 22.23 -1.06
C PRO A 74 10.20 22.62 -0.19
N TYR A 75 9.25 21.70 -0.05
CA TYR A 75 8.07 21.85 0.80
C TYR A 75 8.06 20.76 1.86
N HIS A 76 7.92 21.15 3.13
CA HIS A 76 7.59 20.21 4.20
C HIS A 76 6.12 19.81 4.14
N MET A 77 5.81 18.63 4.67
CA MET A 77 4.43 18.18 4.78
C MET A 77 3.65 19.05 5.76
N ASP A 78 2.43 19.46 5.38
CA ASP A 78 1.50 20.18 6.26
C ASP A 78 0.96 19.24 7.35
N THR A 79 0.77 17.97 6.98
CA THR A 79 0.45 16.87 7.91
C THR A 79 1.56 15.82 7.87
N TRP A 80 1.96 15.28 9.01
CA TRP A 80 2.91 14.16 9.07
C TRP A 80 2.64 13.32 10.30
N ILE A 81 2.19 12.08 10.11
CA ILE A 81 1.74 11.19 11.18
C ILE A 81 2.28 9.78 11.00
N LEU A 82 2.35 9.05 12.12
CA LEU A 82 2.55 7.60 12.14
C LEU A 82 1.17 6.96 11.95
N ALA A 83 0.94 6.34 10.79
CA ALA A 83 -0.30 5.64 10.49
C ALA A 83 -0.29 4.18 10.93
N GLY A 84 0.89 3.59 11.12
CA GLY A 84 1.02 2.23 11.65
C GLY A 84 2.47 1.83 11.89
N GLY A 85 2.68 0.83 12.74
CA GLY A 85 3.99 0.28 13.07
C GLY A 85 4.56 0.77 14.42
N PRO A 86 5.66 0.15 14.89
CA PRO A 86 6.16 0.30 16.26
C PRO A 86 7.10 1.50 16.48
N GLY A 87 7.57 2.14 15.41
CA GLY A 87 8.58 3.19 15.45
C GLY A 87 8.05 4.57 15.79
N PRO A 88 8.92 5.49 16.24
CA PRO A 88 8.53 6.89 16.45
C PRO A 88 8.28 7.60 15.11
N LEU A 89 7.57 8.72 15.16
CA LEU A 89 7.42 9.62 14.02
C LEU A 89 8.80 10.20 13.63
N PRO A 90 9.28 10.00 12.39
CA PRO A 90 10.55 10.55 11.93
C PRO A 90 10.44 12.06 11.66
N PRO A 91 11.56 12.74 11.41
CA PRO A 91 11.57 14.11 10.90
C PRO A 91 10.60 14.29 9.72
N ASN A 92 10.00 15.48 9.63
CA ASN A 92 9.07 15.82 8.57
C ASN A 92 9.81 15.85 7.22
N PRO A 93 9.42 15.00 6.24
CA PRO A 93 10.11 14.91 4.96
C PRO A 93 9.91 16.18 4.14
N THR A 94 10.78 16.36 3.15
CA THR A 94 10.62 17.42 2.14
C THR A 94 10.28 16.81 0.79
N VAL A 95 9.27 17.35 0.13
CA VAL A 95 8.99 17.08 -1.28
C VAL A 95 9.46 18.25 -2.14
N THR A 96 10.03 17.96 -3.30
CA THR A 96 10.46 18.96 -4.28
C THR A 96 10.02 18.52 -5.66
N VAL A 97 9.31 19.40 -6.38
CA VAL A 97 9.05 19.19 -7.81
C VAL A 97 10.34 19.46 -8.58
N THR A 98 10.84 18.45 -9.28
CA THR A 98 12.05 18.57 -10.11
C THR A 98 11.72 18.91 -11.55
N ASP A 99 10.60 18.42 -12.07
CA ASP A 99 10.10 18.74 -13.41
C ASP A 99 8.58 18.58 -13.51
N TYR A 100 7.96 19.09 -14.58
CA TYR A 100 6.51 18.99 -14.81
C TYR A 100 6.10 19.22 -16.27
N ASP A 101 4.95 18.66 -16.67
CA ASP A 101 4.23 19.05 -17.89
C ASP A 101 2.73 19.11 -17.61
N ASN A 102 2.14 20.24 -17.95
CA ASN A 102 0.74 20.58 -17.73
C ASN A 102 -0.01 20.88 -19.04
N THR A 103 0.63 20.59 -20.18
CA THR A 103 0.19 21.09 -21.48
C THR A 103 -0.02 19.99 -22.51
N ASN A 104 0.82 18.96 -22.54
CA ASN A 104 0.81 17.94 -23.59
C ASN A 104 0.92 16.53 -23.03
N VAL A 105 0.08 16.19 -22.04
CA VAL A 105 0.06 14.86 -21.42
C VAL A 105 -1.14 14.07 -21.92
N ASP A 106 -0.90 12.84 -22.37
CA ASP A 106 -1.97 11.92 -22.77
C ASP A 106 -2.86 11.59 -21.56
N ASN A 107 -4.17 11.83 -21.70
CA ASN A 107 -5.16 11.56 -20.66
C ASN A 107 -5.17 10.09 -20.20
N ALA A 108 -4.77 9.15 -21.06
CA ALA A 108 -4.68 7.73 -20.70
C ALA A 108 -3.69 7.46 -19.55
N LEU A 109 -2.66 8.29 -19.37
CA LEU A 109 -1.66 8.13 -18.31
C LEU A 109 -2.19 8.46 -16.91
N CYS A 110 -3.24 9.26 -16.84
CA CYS A 110 -3.95 9.59 -15.61
C CYS A 110 -5.05 8.55 -15.28
N GLY A 111 -5.26 7.53 -16.12
CA GLY A 111 -6.33 6.55 -15.92
C GLY A 111 -7.72 7.15 -16.18
N PRO A 112 -8.79 6.59 -15.56
CA PRO A 112 -10.16 7.03 -15.81
C PRO A 112 -10.36 8.45 -15.26
N MET A 113 -10.44 9.41 -16.17
CA MET A 113 -10.57 10.83 -15.84
C MET A 113 -11.98 11.33 -16.21
N PRO A 114 -12.67 12.07 -15.32
CA PRO A 114 -13.96 12.68 -15.65
C PRO A 114 -13.82 13.73 -16.75
N ASP A 115 -14.93 14.02 -17.44
CA ASP A 115 -14.99 15.12 -18.39
C ASP A 115 -14.66 16.47 -17.71
N GLY A 116 -13.99 17.37 -18.44
CA GLY A 116 -13.57 18.70 -17.94
C GLY A 116 -12.20 18.72 -17.25
N TRP A 117 -11.50 17.59 -17.23
CA TRP A 117 -10.13 17.48 -16.72
C TRP A 117 -9.14 17.14 -17.84
N ASN A 118 -7.91 17.64 -17.69
CA ASN A 118 -6.77 17.33 -18.54
C ASN A 118 -5.66 16.71 -17.68
N CYS A 119 -4.91 15.77 -18.25
CA CYS A 119 -3.80 15.15 -17.55
C CYS A 119 -2.58 16.08 -17.48
N ALA A 120 -1.85 15.93 -16.38
CA ALA A 120 -0.58 16.59 -16.11
C ALA A 120 0.32 15.67 -15.28
N TRP A 121 1.60 15.98 -15.19
CA TRP A 121 2.50 15.25 -14.30
C TRP A 121 3.53 16.14 -13.60
N TYR A 122 3.95 15.68 -12.43
CA TYR A 122 5.12 16.15 -11.69
C TYR A 122 6.16 15.05 -11.61
N GLU A 123 7.43 15.40 -11.76
CA GLU A 123 8.53 14.60 -11.22
C GLU A 123 8.85 15.12 -9.82
N LEU A 124 8.83 14.20 -8.86
CA LEU A 124 8.99 14.49 -7.45
C LEU A 124 10.26 13.85 -6.93
N LYS A 125 10.97 14.64 -6.12
CA LYS A 125 11.98 14.16 -5.18
C LYS A 125 11.43 14.22 -3.77
N VAL A 126 11.57 13.13 -3.02
CA VAL A 126 11.25 13.08 -1.59
C VAL A 126 12.51 12.80 -0.80
N ASP A 127 12.88 13.71 0.11
CA ASP A 127 13.96 13.52 1.08
C ASP A 127 13.35 13.30 2.46
N THR A 128 13.59 12.13 3.03
CA THR A 128 13.00 11.71 4.30
C THR A 128 13.68 12.33 5.51
N GLN A 129 14.84 12.97 5.33
CA GLN A 129 15.72 13.44 6.40
C GLN A 129 16.11 12.34 7.41
N THR A 130 16.02 11.07 7.00
CA THR A 130 16.32 9.90 7.84
C THR A 130 17.36 9.02 7.18
N ASP A 131 18.18 8.38 8.02
CA ASP A 131 19.11 7.35 7.58
C ASP A 131 18.37 6.03 7.32
N SER A 132 18.81 5.27 6.32
CA SER A 132 18.25 3.94 6.03
C SER A 132 18.73 2.89 7.03
N TYR A 133 17.80 2.20 7.69
CA TYR A 133 18.06 1.05 8.57
C TYR A 133 17.56 -0.29 8.00
N GLY A 134 17.75 -0.53 6.69
CA GLY A 134 17.28 -1.73 6.00
C GLY A 134 15.94 -1.51 5.28
N CYS A 135 15.38 -2.57 4.69
CA CYS A 135 14.13 -2.53 3.91
C CYS A 135 12.91 -2.94 4.75
N PRO A 136 11.68 -2.54 4.37
CA PRO A 136 11.30 -1.82 3.14
C PRO A 136 11.54 -0.31 3.23
N TRP A 137 11.67 0.34 2.06
CA TRP A 137 11.54 1.79 1.87
C TRP A 137 10.72 2.01 0.61
N LEU A 138 9.45 2.34 0.79
CA LEU A 138 8.48 2.48 -0.29
C LEU A 138 7.72 3.79 -0.10
N ALA A 139 7.68 4.61 -1.15
CA ALA A 139 6.94 5.86 -1.21
C ALA A 139 5.79 5.73 -2.20
N ASN A 140 4.57 5.91 -1.69
CA ASN A 140 3.35 5.95 -2.50
C ASN A 140 2.85 7.38 -2.51
N ILE A 141 2.77 7.98 -3.69
CA ILE A 141 2.48 9.39 -3.84
C ILE A 141 1.33 9.54 -4.83
N TRP A 142 0.29 10.26 -4.46
CA TRP A 142 -0.80 10.63 -5.36
C TRP A 142 -1.24 12.06 -5.09
N ALA A 143 -2.03 12.63 -6.01
CA ALA A 143 -2.60 13.96 -5.82
C ALA A 143 -4.12 13.92 -5.97
N THR A 144 -4.79 14.62 -5.06
CA THR A 144 -6.19 14.94 -5.17
C THR A 144 -6.32 16.33 -5.79
N SER A 145 -7.03 16.40 -6.91
CA SER A 145 -7.29 17.61 -7.67
C SER A 145 -8.71 18.08 -7.40
N THR A 146 -8.90 19.34 -7.06
CA THR A 146 -10.23 19.95 -6.85
C THR A 146 -10.41 21.14 -7.80
N GLY A 147 -11.49 21.12 -8.56
CA GLY A 147 -11.80 22.09 -9.61
C GLY A 147 -13.30 22.40 -9.72
N ALA A 148 -13.69 23.09 -10.78
CA ALA A 148 -15.10 23.36 -11.10
C ALA A 148 -15.85 22.07 -11.48
N HIS A 149 -15.15 21.10 -12.08
CA HIS A 149 -15.68 19.80 -12.48
C HIS A 149 -15.64 18.73 -11.37
N GLY A 150 -15.38 19.13 -10.12
CA GLY A 150 -15.47 18.27 -8.94
C GLY A 150 -14.11 17.91 -8.35
N ILE A 151 -13.98 16.65 -7.93
CA ILE A 151 -12.77 16.08 -7.32
C ILE A 151 -12.28 14.94 -8.19
N TYR A 152 -10.98 14.89 -8.44
CA TYR A 152 -10.32 13.82 -9.17
C TYR A 152 -9.07 13.36 -8.40
N ASP A 153 -8.98 12.07 -8.13
CA ASP A 153 -7.80 11.43 -7.54
C ASP A 153 -6.92 10.83 -8.64
N GLY A 154 -5.69 11.33 -8.73
CA GLY A 154 -4.70 10.81 -9.67
C GLY A 154 -4.23 9.41 -9.31
N PRO A 155 -3.66 8.66 -10.27
CA PRO A 155 -3.10 7.35 -10.00
C PRO A 155 -1.92 7.44 -9.02
N VAL A 156 -1.73 6.39 -8.24
CA VAL A 156 -0.63 6.32 -7.27
C VAL A 156 0.70 6.10 -8.01
N SER A 157 1.66 6.97 -7.75
CA SER A 157 3.06 6.80 -8.13
C SER A 157 3.81 6.08 -7.04
N TYR A 158 4.46 4.99 -7.41
CA TYR A 158 5.22 4.15 -6.50
C TYR A 158 6.71 4.32 -6.71
N GLY A 159 7.48 4.26 -5.63
CA GLY A 159 8.92 4.37 -5.69
C GLY A 159 9.57 3.65 -4.53
N SER A 160 10.60 2.88 -4.82
CA SER A 160 11.37 2.18 -3.79
C SER A 160 12.86 2.39 -3.99
N ILE A 161 13.60 2.46 -2.87
CA ILE A 161 15.06 2.34 -2.87
C ILE A 161 15.51 0.92 -2.50
N CYS A 162 14.55 0.02 -2.26
CA CYS A 162 14.77 -1.37 -1.95
C CYS A 162 14.63 -2.23 -3.22
N PRO A 163 15.20 -3.46 -3.21
CA PRO A 163 14.96 -4.40 -4.28
C PRO A 163 13.47 -4.75 -4.41
N THR A 164 13.03 -4.96 -5.64
CA THR A 164 11.71 -5.49 -5.97
C THR A 164 11.45 -6.82 -5.26
N VAL A 165 10.20 -7.02 -4.85
CA VAL A 165 9.72 -8.27 -4.24
C VAL A 165 8.80 -8.97 -5.24
N PRO A 166 9.17 -10.15 -5.76
CA PRO A 166 8.33 -10.90 -6.68
C PRO A 166 7.01 -11.33 -6.01
N VAL A 167 5.88 -11.04 -6.65
CA VAL A 167 4.55 -11.33 -6.06
C VAL A 167 4.00 -12.70 -6.43
N ALA A 168 4.65 -13.43 -7.34
CA ALA A 168 4.16 -14.72 -7.85
C ALA A 168 4.01 -15.82 -6.78
N SER A 169 4.74 -15.73 -5.66
CA SER A 169 4.63 -16.66 -4.54
C SER A 169 3.56 -16.29 -3.52
N PHE A 170 2.86 -15.17 -3.72
CA PHE A 170 1.89 -14.63 -2.79
C PHE A 170 0.45 -14.99 -3.19
N ASP A 171 -0.39 -15.16 -2.18
CA ASP A 171 -1.82 -15.45 -2.34
C ASP A 171 -2.62 -14.69 -1.26
N ILE A 172 -3.91 -14.50 -1.51
CA ILE A 172 -4.83 -13.88 -0.56
C ILE A 172 -5.72 -14.95 0.03
N SER A 173 -5.85 -14.95 1.36
CA SER A 173 -6.60 -15.97 2.06
C SER A 173 -7.61 -15.40 3.04
N TRP A 174 -8.76 -16.06 3.15
CA TRP A 174 -9.72 -15.87 4.24
C TRP A 174 -9.32 -16.58 5.54
N SER A 175 -8.22 -17.35 5.53
CA SER A 175 -7.70 -18.08 6.67
C SER A 175 -6.23 -17.76 6.89
N LYS A 176 -5.88 -17.48 8.15
CA LYS A 176 -4.48 -17.29 8.57
C LYS A 176 -3.64 -18.57 8.51
N ASP A 177 -4.29 -19.74 8.53
CA ASP A 177 -3.62 -21.04 8.73
C ASP A 177 -3.32 -21.78 7.42
N ARG A 178 -4.02 -21.45 6.34
CA ARG A 178 -3.86 -22.04 5.00
C ARG A 178 -4.42 -21.10 3.94
N VAL A 179 -4.05 -21.31 2.68
CA VAL A 179 -4.68 -20.62 1.55
C VAL A 179 -6.13 -21.08 1.41
N GLN A 180 -7.05 -20.12 1.46
CA GLN A 180 -8.48 -20.31 1.32
C GLN A 180 -9.06 -19.12 0.57
N ASN A 181 -9.48 -19.35 -0.69
CA ASN A 181 -9.90 -18.27 -1.59
C ASN A 181 -11.41 -17.99 -1.53
N ASP A 182 -12.17 -18.95 -1.00
CA ASP A 182 -13.61 -18.84 -0.80
C ASP A 182 -13.98 -18.75 0.68
N MET A 183 -15.00 -17.95 1.02
CA MET A 183 -15.57 -17.85 2.35
C MET A 183 -17.07 -18.11 2.30
N LEU A 184 -17.56 -19.02 3.15
CA LEU A 184 -18.99 -19.25 3.35
C LEU A 184 -19.42 -18.70 4.70
N LEU A 185 -20.22 -17.63 4.67
CA LEU A 185 -20.83 -17.05 5.85
C LEU A 185 -22.26 -17.59 6.02
N LYS A 186 -22.54 -18.23 7.16
CA LYS A 186 -23.89 -18.69 7.51
C LYS A 186 -24.50 -17.76 8.55
N ILE A 187 -25.56 -17.05 8.18
CA ILE A 187 -26.26 -16.10 9.04
C ILE A 187 -27.64 -16.62 9.38
N ALA A 188 -27.97 -16.62 10.66
CA ALA A 188 -29.34 -16.84 11.13
C ALA A 188 -30.11 -15.51 11.09
N SER A 189 -31.36 -15.54 10.63
CA SER A 189 -32.20 -14.34 10.64
C SER A 189 -32.42 -13.86 12.08
N THR A 190 -32.19 -12.57 12.29
CA THR A 190 -32.47 -11.87 13.56
C THR A 190 -33.69 -10.94 13.43
N GLY A 191 -34.31 -10.88 12.25
CA GLY A 191 -35.35 -9.90 11.92
C GLY A 191 -34.82 -8.47 11.71
N GLY A 192 -33.50 -8.29 11.61
CA GLY A 192 -32.84 -6.99 11.45
C GLY A 192 -31.52 -7.09 10.68
N VAL A 193 -30.65 -6.11 10.86
CA VAL A 193 -29.32 -6.09 10.24
C VAL A 193 -28.32 -6.86 11.11
N VAL A 194 -27.57 -7.77 10.49
CA VAL A 194 -26.47 -8.49 11.12
C VAL A 194 -25.17 -7.95 10.55
N HIS A 195 -24.21 -7.62 11.43
CA HIS A 195 -22.88 -7.15 11.03
C HIS A 195 -21.84 -8.25 11.27
N THR A 196 -20.89 -8.40 10.35
CA THR A 196 -19.78 -9.35 10.48
C THR A 196 -18.52 -8.76 9.84
N ASN A 197 -17.38 -8.90 10.52
CA ASN A 197 -16.09 -8.52 9.96
C ASN A 197 -15.34 -9.77 9.49
N LEU A 198 -14.91 -9.75 8.23
CA LEU A 198 -14.18 -10.84 7.60
C LEU A 198 -12.74 -10.36 7.30
N PRO A 199 -11.74 -10.78 8.10
CA PRO A 199 -10.36 -10.47 7.81
C PRO A 199 -9.86 -11.33 6.64
N THR A 200 -8.93 -10.76 5.88
CA THR A 200 -8.11 -11.46 4.90
C THR A 200 -6.66 -11.42 5.31
N TYR A 201 -5.87 -12.34 4.76
CA TYR A 201 -4.48 -12.57 5.12
C TYR A 201 -3.65 -12.69 3.86
N LEU A 202 -2.47 -12.08 3.89
CA LEU A 202 -1.46 -12.30 2.88
C LEU A 202 -0.73 -13.60 3.18
N MET A 203 -0.64 -14.48 2.19
CA MET A 203 0.04 -15.77 2.29
C MET A 203 1.22 -15.77 1.34
N GLU A 204 2.34 -16.35 1.76
CA GLU A 204 3.52 -16.57 0.91
C GLU A 204 3.81 -18.06 0.92
N SER A 205 3.78 -18.70 -0.26
CA SER A 205 4.01 -20.14 -0.42
C SER A 205 3.19 -21.00 0.56
N GLY A 206 1.93 -20.62 0.77
CA GLY A 206 0.99 -21.35 1.64
C GLY A 206 1.09 -21.04 3.13
N LYS A 207 1.99 -20.15 3.58
CA LYS A 207 2.14 -19.76 4.99
C LYS A 207 1.78 -18.30 5.19
N LEU A 208 1.30 -17.95 6.38
CA LEU A 208 1.03 -16.57 6.74
C LEU A 208 2.26 -15.69 6.47
N CYS A 209 2.04 -14.59 5.75
CA CYS A 209 3.00 -13.52 5.59
C CYS A 209 2.75 -12.48 6.67
N ASP A 210 3.43 -12.64 7.80
CA ASP A 210 3.21 -11.83 8.99
C ASP A 210 4.04 -10.53 8.93
N GLY A 211 3.40 -9.42 8.57
CA GLY A 211 4.00 -8.09 8.52
C GLY A 211 4.35 -7.51 9.90
N SER A 212 3.86 -8.10 10.99
CA SER A 212 4.19 -7.66 12.36
C SER A 212 5.58 -8.10 12.82
N LEU A 213 6.17 -9.09 12.14
CA LEU A 213 7.49 -9.60 12.50
C LEU A 213 8.59 -8.61 12.11
N ASN A 214 9.51 -8.34 13.05
CA ASN A 214 10.66 -7.47 12.81
C ASN A 214 11.86 -8.26 12.24
N ASP A 215 11.61 -9.03 11.19
CA ASP A 215 12.63 -9.79 10.47
C ASP A 215 12.57 -9.51 8.95
N THR A 216 13.45 -10.15 8.19
CA THR A 216 13.51 -10.00 6.73
C THR A 216 12.21 -10.43 6.05
N ARG A 217 11.54 -11.47 6.58
CA ARG A 217 10.30 -11.98 5.98
C ARG A 217 9.15 -11.01 6.22
N GLY A 218 8.98 -10.53 7.45
CA GLY A 218 7.99 -9.49 7.78
C GLY A 218 8.23 -8.21 6.98
N SER A 219 9.48 -7.89 6.66
CA SER A 219 9.82 -6.76 5.77
C SER A 219 9.28 -6.92 4.35
N TYR A 220 9.36 -8.13 3.77
CA TYR A 220 8.75 -8.44 2.48
C TYR A 220 7.23 -8.47 2.55
N CYS A 221 6.65 -9.01 3.64
CA CYS A 221 5.21 -9.00 3.85
C CYS A 221 4.65 -7.57 3.92
N ARG A 222 5.34 -6.66 4.62
CA ARG A 222 5.00 -5.22 4.67
C ARG A 222 5.03 -4.59 3.28
N TYR A 223 6.06 -4.90 2.49
CA TYR A 223 6.19 -4.39 1.13
C TYR A 223 5.01 -4.82 0.26
N VAL A 224 4.72 -6.12 0.19
CA VAL A 224 3.65 -6.65 -0.67
C VAL A 224 2.28 -6.20 -0.17
N SER A 225 2.05 -6.20 1.15
CA SER A 225 0.81 -5.69 1.74
C SER A 225 0.55 -4.23 1.34
N GLN A 226 1.56 -3.36 1.40
CA GLN A 226 1.43 -1.95 1.02
C GLN A 226 1.24 -1.72 -0.50
N MET A 227 1.68 -2.68 -1.33
CA MET A 227 1.52 -2.70 -2.78
C MET A 227 0.29 -3.50 -3.23
N THR A 228 -0.53 -3.97 -2.30
CA THR A 228 -1.77 -4.70 -2.59
C THR A 228 -2.96 -3.76 -2.46
N GLN A 229 -3.80 -3.72 -3.49
CA GLN A 229 -5.04 -2.94 -3.51
C GLN A 229 -6.25 -3.88 -3.48
N LEU A 230 -7.23 -3.55 -2.65
CA LEU A 230 -8.51 -4.25 -2.56
C LEU A 230 -9.64 -3.40 -3.14
N THR A 231 -10.38 -3.97 -4.09
CA THR A 231 -11.62 -3.40 -4.62
C THR A 231 -12.81 -4.34 -4.40
N SER A 232 -13.92 -3.82 -3.87
CA SER A 232 -15.19 -4.53 -3.83
C SER A 232 -15.88 -4.42 -5.19
N GLN A 233 -16.25 -5.56 -5.78
CA GLN A 233 -17.01 -5.63 -7.03
C GLN A 233 -18.53 -5.69 -6.77
N GLY A 234 -18.93 -5.63 -5.50
CA GLY A 234 -20.33 -5.68 -5.06
C GLY A 234 -20.84 -7.08 -4.75
N CYS A 235 -22.09 -7.12 -4.29
CA CYS A 235 -22.81 -8.32 -3.88
C CYS A 235 -24.07 -8.51 -4.73
N THR A 236 -24.33 -9.72 -5.19
CA THR A 236 -25.47 -10.05 -6.06
C THR A 236 -26.22 -11.26 -5.53
N ASN A 237 -27.56 -11.18 -5.48
CA ASN A 237 -28.38 -12.36 -5.13
C ASN A 237 -28.35 -13.37 -6.28
N VAL A 238 -28.12 -14.64 -5.95
CA VAL A 238 -28.07 -15.73 -6.94
C VAL A 238 -29.42 -15.92 -7.64
N GLU A 239 -30.52 -15.66 -6.92
CA GLU A 239 -31.89 -15.81 -7.44
C GLU A 239 -32.39 -14.57 -8.21
N GLY A 240 -31.57 -13.53 -8.36
CA GLY A 240 -31.94 -12.25 -8.97
C GLY A 240 -32.58 -11.25 -7.99
N GLY A 241 -32.50 -9.96 -8.33
CA GLY A 241 -32.97 -8.85 -7.48
C GLY A 241 -31.86 -8.15 -6.67
N ASN A 242 -32.23 -7.07 -5.96
CA ASN A 242 -31.29 -6.28 -5.16
C ASN A 242 -30.74 -7.11 -3.99
N SER A 243 -29.43 -7.04 -3.78
CA SER A 243 -28.80 -7.73 -2.67
C SER A 243 -29.24 -7.17 -1.32
N ASN A 244 -29.49 -8.07 -0.37
CA ASN A 244 -29.68 -7.72 1.04
C ASN A 244 -28.34 -7.58 1.79
N VAL A 245 -27.22 -7.70 1.07
CA VAL A 245 -25.87 -7.68 1.62
C VAL A 245 -25.12 -6.47 1.08
N THR A 246 -24.51 -5.73 1.99
CA THR A 246 -23.51 -4.71 1.68
C THR A 246 -22.16 -5.16 2.23
N ALA A 247 -21.09 -4.88 1.50
CA ALA A 247 -19.73 -5.17 1.93
C ALA A 247 -18.86 -3.93 1.73
N VAL A 248 -18.29 -3.44 2.82
CA VAL A 248 -17.38 -2.31 2.85
C VAL A 248 -15.98 -2.82 3.17
N VAL A 249 -15.02 -2.42 2.35
CA VAL A 249 -13.61 -2.85 2.49
C VAL A 249 -12.82 -1.78 3.23
N ALA A 250 -11.91 -2.21 4.10
CA ALA A 250 -10.94 -1.35 4.76
C ALA A 250 -9.59 -2.06 4.84
N ASP A 251 -8.54 -1.43 4.34
CA ASP A 251 -7.18 -1.97 4.44
C ASP A 251 -6.64 -1.88 5.87
N SER A 252 -5.85 -2.87 6.25
CA SER A 252 -5.13 -2.88 7.53
C SER A 252 -3.76 -2.21 7.40
N SER A 253 -3.09 -1.99 8.53
CA SER A 253 -1.70 -1.56 8.48
C SER A 253 -0.83 -2.69 7.90
N PRO A 254 0.19 -2.40 7.08
CA PRO A 254 1.17 -3.41 6.66
C PRO A 254 1.88 -4.11 7.82
N TYR A 255 1.86 -3.51 9.01
CA TYR A 255 2.42 -4.07 10.25
C TYR A 255 1.48 -5.03 10.98
N ASP A 256 0.27 -5.24 10.48
CA ASP A 256 -0.68 -6.21 11.03
C ASP A 256 -0.51 -7.58 10.36
N GLN A 257 -1.08 -8.61 10.99
CA GLN A 257 -1.22 -9.93 10.36
C GLN A 257 -2.34 -9.96 9.32
N THR A 258 -3.34 -9.10 9.49
CA THR A 258 -4.45 -8.95 8.56
C THR A 258 -4.04 -8.05 7.41
N LEU A 259 -4.43 -8.42 6.20
CA LEU A 259 -4.23 -7.60 5.01
C LEU A 259 -5.33 -6.55 4.89
N SER A 260 -6.59 -6.99 4.86
CA SER A 260 -7.76 -6.11 4.82
C SER A 260 -8.88 -6.70 5.68
N ASN A 261 -9.76 -5.83 6.17
CA ASN A 261 -10.98 -6.19 6.86
C ASN A 261 -12.20 -5.82 6.01
N ILE A 262 -13.11 -6.77 5.85
CA ILE A 262 -14.31 -6.59 5.06
C ILE A 262 -15.50 -6.60 6.03
N ALA A 263 -16.10 -5.43 6.22
CA ALA A 263 -17.31 -5.26 7.02
C ALA A 263 -18.51 -5.62 6.14
N VAL A 264 -19.17 -6.73 6.48
CA VAL A 264 -20.36 -7.22 5.81
C VAL A 264 -21.58 -6.91 6.66
N GLU A 265 -22.57 -6.24 6.07
CA GLU A 265 -23.88 -6.03 6.68
C GLU A 265 -24.92 -6.81 5.90
N VAL A 266 -25.76 -7.56 6.60
CA VAL A 266 -26.79 -8.40 6.01
C VAL A 266 -28.14 -8.05 6.60
N ASN A 267 -29.04 -7.57 5.75
CA ASN A 267 -30.41 -7.29 6.13
C ASN A 267 -31.24 -8.59 6.10
N THR A 268 -31.67 -9.03 7.29
CA THR A 268 -32.44 -10.26 7.49
C THR A 268 -33.91 -10.00 7.82
N ALA A 269 -34.42 -8.79 7.61
CA ALA A 269 -35.80 -8.40 7.93
C ALA A 269 -36.86 -8.98 6.99
N GLY A 270 -36.46 -9.62 5.88
CA GLY A 270 -37.36 -10.29 4.93
C GLY A 270 -37.72 -11.73 5.32
N THR A 271 -38.79 -12.26 4.71
CA THR A 271 -39.19 -13.67 4.88
C THR A 271 -38.58 -14.53 3.78
N GLY A 272 -37.82 -15.55 4.14
CA GLY A 272 -37.24 -16.53 3.20
C GLY A 272 -35.73 -16.74 3.39
N GLN A 273 -35.21 -17.80 2.76
CA GLN A 273 -33.78 -18.00 2.62
C GLN A 273 -33.32 -17.28 1.35
N PHE A 274 -32.15 -16.67 1.38
CA PHE A 274 -31.51 -16.10 0.20
C PHE A 274 -30.04 -16.50 0.18
N THR A 275 -29.48 -16.57 -1.03
CA THR A 275 -28.06 -16.78 -1.25
C THR A 275 -27.53 -15.59 -2.04
N THR A 276 -26.44 -15.01 -1.55
CA THR A 276 -25.77 -13.86 -2.15
C THR A 276 -24.29 -14.19 -2.33
N GLU A 277 -23.76 -13.80 -3.49
CA GLU A 277 -22.32 -13.87 -3.76
C GLU A 277 -21.76 -12.45 -3.77
N CYS A 278 -20.64 -12.25 -3.07
CA CYS A 278 -19.89 -11.00 -3.06
C CYS A 278 -18.51 -11.24 -3.65
N TYR A 279 -18.10 -10.37 -4.57
CA TYR A 279 -16.84 -10.51 -5.28
C TYR A 279 -15.86 -9.41 -4.84
N PHE A 280 -14.63 -9.81 -4.55
CA PHE A 280 -13.56 -8.93 -4.15
C PHE A 280 -12.35 -9.16 -5.06
N GLN A 281 -11.77 -8.09 -5.56
CA GLN A 281 -10.60 -8.15 -6.41
C GLN A 281 -9.40 -7.59 -5.65
N TYR A 282 -8.35 -8.39 -5.56
CA TYR A 282 -7.04 -7.95 -5.10
C TYR A 282 -6.12 -7.78 -6.31
N LEU A 283 -5.45 -6.63 -6.37
CA LEU A 283 -4.37 -6.36 -7.30
C LEU A 283 -3.07 -6.27 -6.51
N MET A 284 -2.12 -7.17 -6.78
CA MET A 284 -0.78 -7.15 -6.19
C MET A 284 0.20 -6.63 -7.24
N GLU A 285 0.85 -5.51 -6.96
CA GLU A 285 1.80 -4.89 -7.88
C GLU A 285 3.25 -5.20 -7.52
N GLU A 286 4.07 -5.36 -8.56
CA GLU A 286 5.52 -5.53 -8.48
C GLU A 286 6.19 -4.30 -9.13
N LEU A 287 7.17 -3.69 -8.45
CA LEU A 287 7.89 -2.49 -8.92
C LEU A 287 9.10 -2.79 -9.79
#